data_AF-A0AAW2IND6-F1
#
_entry.id   AF-A0AAW2IND6-F1
#
_cell.length_a   1.000
_cell.length_b   1.000
_cell.length_c   1.000
_cell.angle_alpha   90.00
_cell.angle_beta   90.00
_cell.angle_gamma   90.00
#
_symmetry.space_group_name_H-M   'P 1'
#
loop_
_entity.id
_entity.type
_entity.pdbx_description
1 polymer ?
#
loop_
_entity_poly.entity_id
_entity_poly.type
_entity_poly.pdbx_seq_one_letter_code
_entity_poly.pdbx_strand_id
1 'polypeptide(L)'
;MGWLGDVELEHLPRKDNKQADALAKLASTLSMTDKESRIPICKSWVIPPIFSDDEDDMLQEEENHVTEVFEVEEEDWRQPLVDYLKYGKPNDLRRRTDNHRRATRFIYYKGTVYR
;
A
#
# COMPACT_ATOMS: atom_id res chain seq x y z
N MET A 1 24.52 12.62 -13.36
CA MET A 1 24.27 13.92 -14.02
C MET A 1 23.34 13.67 -15.18
N GLY A 2 22.15 14.28 -15.14
CA GLY A 2 21.19 14.24 -16.26
C GLY A 2 21.18 15.58 -16.96
N TRP A 3 20.83 15.62 -18.24
CA TRP A 3 20.72 16.85 -19.02
C TRP A 3 19.27 17.02 -19.48
N LEU A 4 18.77 18.25 -19.45
CA LEU A 4 17.49 18.63 -20.04
C LEU A 4 17.73 19.80 -21.00
N GLY A 5 17.94 19.49 -22.28
CA GLY A 5 18.41 20.47 -23.26
C GLY A 5 19.80 20.99 -22.87
N ASP A 6 19.94 22.31 -22.77
CA ASP A 6 21.18 22.99 -22.38
C ASP A 6 21.33 23.16 -20.86
N VAL A 7 20.45 22.54 -20.06
CA VAL A 7 20.45 22.67 -18.59
C VAL A 7 20.98 21.38 -17.95
N GLU A 8 21.93 21.52 -17.03
CA GLU A 8 22.47 20.43 -16.23
C GLU A 8 21.59 20.15 -15.00
N LEU A 9 21.26 18.88 -14.76
CA LEU A 9 20.52 18.42 -13.59
C LEU A 9 21.44 17.66 -12.65
N GLU A 10 21.59 18.23 -11.46
CA GLU A 10 22.32 17.66 -10.33
C GLU A 10 21.37 17.25 -9.21
N HIS A 11 21.68 16.13 -8.54
CA HIS A 11 20.98 15.72 -7.33
C HIS A 11 21.62 16.36 -6.09
N LEU A 12 20.85 17.16 -5.36
CA LEU A 12 21.27 17.74 -4.08
C LEU A 12 20.68 16.98 -2.89
N PRO A 13 21.47 16.72 -1.82
CA PRO A 13 20.94 16.19 -0.57
C PRO A 13 19.85 17.09 0.02
N ARG A 14 18.85 16.49 0.68
CA ARG A 14 17.70 17.21 1.24
C ARG A 14 18.10 18.37 2.17
N LYS A 15 19.18 18.20 2.94
CA LYS A 15 19.70 19.23 3.87
C LYS A 15 20.16 20.51 3.16
N ASP A 16 20.49 20.44 1.87
CA ASP A 16 21.01 21.55 1.08
C ASP A 16 19.92 22.18 0.19
N ASN A 17 18.76 21.52 0.03
CA ASN A 17 17.62 22.00 -0.76
C ASN A 17 16.49 22.63 0.10
N LYS A 18 16.85 23.33 1.19
CA LYS A 18 15.89 23.84 2.19
C LYS A 18 14.92 24.88 1.64
N GLN A 19 15.38 25.74 0.74
CA GLN A 19 14.57 26.83 0.20
C GLN A 19 13.43 26.31 -0.68
N ALA A 20 13.73 25.37 -1.59
CA ALA A 20 12.71 24.76 -2.42
C ALA A 20 11.68 23.98 -1.56
N ASP A 21 12.15 23.26 -0.53
CA ASP A 21 11.26 22.56 0.42
C ASP A 21 10.35 23.53 1.19
N ALA A 22 10.87 24.67 1.63
CA ALA A 22 10.09 25.70 2.30
C ALA A 22 9.02 26.30 1.37
N LEU A 23 9.38 26.62 0.12
CA LEU A 23 8.44 27.15 -0.87
C LEU A 23 7.34 26.14 -1.22
N ALA A 24 7.70 24.87 -1.42
CA ALA A 24 6.74 23.81 -1.69
C ALA A 24 5.74 23.65 -0.53
N LYS A 25 6.21 23.71 0.73
CA LYS A 25 5.36 23.70 1.92
C LYS A 25 4.41 24.90 1.96
N LEU A 26 4.93 26.11 1.69
CA LEU A 26 4.11 27.33 1.64
C LEU A 26 3.02 27.20 0.57
N ALA A 27 3.36 26.77 -0.65
CA ALA A 27 2.40 26.54 -1.71
C ALA A 27 1.33 25.50 -1.31
N SER A 28 1.73 24.41 -0.66
CA SER A 28 0.80 23.42 -0.12
C SER A 28 -0.15 24.04 0.90
N THR A 29 0.36 24.83 1.85
CA THR A 29 -0.50 25.50 2.85
C THR A 29 -1.48 26.47 2.23
N LEU A 30 -1.05 27.24 1.22
CA LEU A 30 -1.91 28.18 0.49
C LEU A 30 -2.96 27.45 -0.36
N SER A 31 -2.65 26.28 -0.92
CA SER A 31 -3.62 25.49 -1.68
C SER A 31 -4.76 24.92 -0.82
N MET A 32 -4.56 24.85 0.50
CA MET A 32 -5.50 24.26 1.45
C MET A 32 -6.46 25.29 2.07
N THR A 33 -6.34 26.59 1.79
CA THR A 33 -7.08 27.63 2.52
C THR A 33 -8.54 27.80 2.14
N ASP A 34 -9.15 26.89 1.36
CA ASP A 34 -10.55 27.08 0.94
C ASP A 34 -11.35 25.80 0.66
N LYS A 35 -10.88 24.64 1.13
CA LYS A 35 -11.60 23.38 0.89
C LYS A 35 -11.77 22.62 2.18
N GLU A 36 -13.03 22.52 2.60
CA GLU A 36 -13.47 21.52 3.56
C GLU A 36 -13.00 20.15 3.06
N SER A 37 -11.90 19.69 3.67
CA SER A 37 -11.20 18.51 3.22
C SER A 37 -11.95 17.31 3.76
N ARG A 38 -12.85 16.77 2.93
CA ARG A 38 -13.44 15.45 3.15
C ARG A 38 -12.31 14.43 2.99
N ILE A 39 -11.59 14.18 4.08
CA ILE A 39 -10.59 13.12 4.16
C ILE A 39 -11.39 11.82 4.20
N PRO A 40 -11.35 10.95 3.16
CA PRO A 40 -11.86 9.61 3.31
C PRO A 40 -10.99 8.94 4.38
N ILE A 41 -11.54 8.78 5.58
CA ILE A 41 -10.95 7.94 6.60
C ILE A 41 -11.07 6.53 6.02
N CYS A 42 -10.00 6.03 5.41
CA CYS A 42 -9.85 4.61 5.20
C CYS A 42 -9.99 3.98 6.58
N LYS A 43 -11.13 3.34 6.86
CA LYS A 43 -11.30 2.56 8.07
C LYS A 43 -10.12 1.61 8.10
N SER A 44 -9.20 1.87 9.03
CA SER A 44 -8.12 0.95 9.35
C SER A 44 -8.75 -0.42 9.50
N TRP A 45 -8.13 -1.44 8.90
CA TRP A 45 -8.49 -2.85 9.07
C TRP A 45 -8.47 -3.20 10.55
N VAL A 46 -9.57 -2.93 11.25
CA VAL A 46 -9.86 -3.55 12.54
C VAL A 46 -10.31 -4.95 12.16
N ILE A 47 -9.37 -5.89 12.28
CA ILE A 47 -9.66 -7.32 12.24
C ILE A 47 -10.76 -7.55 13.28
N PRO A 48 -11.95 -8.04 12.92
CA PRO A 48 -12.92 -8.46 13.93
C PRO A 48 -12.26 -9.57 14.75
N PRO A 49 -12.34 -9.54 16.09
CA PRO A 49 -11.89 -10.67 16.89
C PRO A 49 -12.72 -11.89 16.50
N ILE A 50 -12.07 -12.84 15.85
CA ILE A 50 -12.61 -14.15 15.55
C ILE A 50 -12.61 -14.91 16.88
N PHE A 51 -13.70 -14.83 17.63
CA PHE A 51 -14.02 -15.82 18.64
C PHE A 51 -15.43 -16.32 18.38
N SER A 52 -15.46 -17.61 18.11
CA SER A 52 -16.59 -18.46 17.79
C SER A 52 -17.61 -18.57 18.92
N ASP A 53 -18.84 -18.80 18.48
CA ASP A 53 -19.98 -19.40 19.18
C ASP A 53 -20.61 -18.57 20.30
N ASP A 54 -21.75 -17.95 20.01
CA ASP A 54 -23.04 -18.41 20.54
C ASP A 54 -24.20 -17.71 19.79
N GLU A 55 -25.28 -18.46 19.59
CA GLU A 55 -26.50 -18.14 18.85
C GLU A 55 -27.25 -16.91 19.42
N ASP A 56 -28.05 -16.30 18.54
CA ASP A 56 -29.13 -15.32 18.81
C ASP A 56 -28.74 -13.95 19.38
N ASP A 57 -28.74 -12.92 18.51
CA ASP A 57 -29.73 -11.85 18.69
C ASP A 57 -29.83 -10.90 17.49
N MET A 58 -31.09 -10.61 17.16
CA MET A 58 -31.55 -9.81 16.04
C MET A 58 -31.19 -8.34 16.14
N LEU A 59 -30.54 -7.77 15.11
CA LEU A 59 -30.79 -6.39 14.71
C LEU A 59 -30.83 -6.27 13.18
N GLN A 60 -32.04 -6.05 12.69
CA GLN A 60 -32.34 -5.59 11.33
C GLN A 60 -31.83 -4.15 11.18
N GLU A 61 -30.92 -3.91 10.24
CA GLU A 61 -30.88 -2.64 9.51
C GLU A 61 -30.75 -2.97 8.02
N GLU A 62 -31.89 -2.83 7.33
CA GLU A 62 -31.99 -2.79 5.88
C GLU A 62 -31.15 -1.62 5.35
N GLU A 63 -30.00 -1.90 4.77
CA GLU A 63 -29.50 -1.10 3.66
C GLU A 63 -28.92 -2.06 2.63
N ASN A 64 -29.65 -2.22 1.52
CA ASN A 64 -29.29 -3.06 0.38
C ASN A 64 -27.94 -2.61 -0.22
N HIS A 65 -26.83 -2.99 0.41
CA HIS A 65 -25.52 -3.01 -0.18
C HIS A 65 -25.48 -4.17 -1.17
N VAL A 66 -25.98 -3.91 -2.39
CA VAL A 66 -25.73 -4.76 -3.54
C VAL A 66 -24.21 -4.79 -3.75
N THR A 67 -23.59 -5.80 -3.17
CA THR A 67 -22.18 -6.13 -3.36
C THR A 67 -22.12 -7.02 -4.57
N GLU A 68 -21.84 -6.44 -5.73
CA GLU A 68 -21.42 -7.23 -6.90
C GLU A 68 -20.05 -7.83 -6.58
N VAL A 69 -20.07 -9.11 -6.20
CA VAL A 69 -18.86 -9.93 -6.10
C VAL A 69 -18.41 -10.23 -7.51
N PHE A 70 -17.44 -9.44 -8.00
CA PHE A 70 -16.68 -9.84 -9.17
C PHE A 70 -15.88 -11.08 -8.79
N GLU A 71 -16.11 -12.18 -9.51
CA GLU A 71 -15.23 -13.35 -9.54
C GLU A 71 -13.94 -12.93 -10.27
N VAL A 72 -13.11 -12.14 -9.58
CA VAL A 72 -11.72 -11.97 -9.98
C VAL A 72 -11.11 -13.35 -9.78
N GLU A 73 -10.57 -13.94 -10.85
CA GLU A 73 -9.74 -15.13 -10.79
C GLU A 73 -8.72 -14.88 -9.67
N GLU A 74 -8.96 -15.50 -8.50
CA GLU A 74 -8.35 -15.11 -7.24
C GLU A 74 -6.92 -15.66 -7.27
N GLU A 75 -6.07 -14.99 -8.04
CA GLU A 75 -4.69 -15.36 -8.18
C GLU A 75 -4.04 -15.10 -6.82
N ASP A 76 -3.87 -16.20 -6.08
CA ASP A 76 -3.48 -16.21 -4.68
C ASP A 76 -2.33 -15.20 -4.48
N TRP A 77 -2.62 -14.15 -3.73
CA TRP A 77 -1.70 -13.04 -3.53
C TRP A 77 -0.37 -13.49 -2.89
N ARG A 78 -0.33 -14.71 -2.35
CA ARG A 78 0.87 -15.35 -1.79
C ARG A 78 1.76 -15.94 -2.87
N GLN A 79 1.27 -16.26 -4.07
CA GLN A 79 2.05 -16.87 -5.15
C GLN A 79 3.31 -16.06 -5.47
N PRO A 80 3.26 -14.72 -5.65
CA PRO A 80 4.46 -13.93 -5.88
C PRO A 80 5.48 -13.99 -4.74
N LEU A 81 5.03 -14.20 -3.50
CA LEU A 81 5.88 -14.33 -2.33
C LEU A 81 6.48 -15.75 -2.21
N VAL A 82 5.67 -16.78 -2.49
CA VAL A 82 6.11 -18.18 -2.54
C VAL A 82 7.15 -18.35 -3.63
N ASP A 83 6.89 -17.84 -4.82
CA ASP A 83 7.83 -17.87 -5.95
C ASP A 83 9.12 -17.14 -5.62
N TYR A 84 9.01 -16.00 -4.94
CA TYR A 84 10.18 -15.24 -4.47
C TYR A 84 11.04 -16.05 -3.48
N LEU A 85 10.41 -16.71 -2.50
CA LEU A 85 11.10 -17.49 -1.48
C LEU A 85 11.67 -18.80 -2.03
N LYS A 86 11.06 -19.39 -3.05
CA LYS A 86 11.53 -20.63 -3.71
C LYS A 86 12.61 -20.38 -4.75
N TYR A 87 12.38 -19.43 -5.66
CA TYR A 87 13.15 -19.27 -6.89
C TYR A 87 13.99 -17.99 -6.93
N GLY A 88 13.76 -17.06 -6.00
CA GLY A 88 14.54 -15.82 -5.88
C GLY A 88 13.92 -14.61 -6.59
N LYS A 89 14.76 -13.71 -7.11
CA LYS A 89 14.32 -12.38 -7.58
C LYS A 89 13.50 -12.48 -8.89
N PRO A 90 12.29 -11.89 -8.98
CA PRO A 90 11.49 -11.87 -10.22
C PRO A 90 12.09 -10.85 -11.20
N ASN A 91 11.83 -11.04 -12.50
CA ASN A 91 12.30 -10.14 -13.57
C ASN A 91 11.62 -8.76 -13.55
N ASP A 92 10.39 -8.67 -13.06
CA ASP A 92 9.68 -7.40 -12.92
C ASP A 92 10.23 -6.57 -11.74
N LEU A 93 10.83 -5.43 -12.06
CA LEU A 93 11.45 -4.49 -11.12
C LEU A 93 10.49 -4.02 -10.01
N ARG A 94 9.21 -3.82 -10.34
CA ARG A 94 8.21 -3.32 -9.38
C ARG A 94 7.84 -4.41 -8.39
N ARG A 95 7.54 -5.62 -8.89
CA ARG A 95 7.27 -6.82 -8.06
C ARG A 95 8.48 -7.20 -7.21
N ARG A 96 9.70 -7.02 -7.73
CA ARG A 96 10.94 -7.32 -7.01
C ARG A 96 11.10 -6.52 -5.72
N THR A 97 10.76 -5.23 -5.74
CA THR A 97 10.96 -4.35 -4.59
C THR A 97 9.92 -4.61 -3.49
N ASP A 98 8.66 -4.79 -3.87
CA ASP A 98 7.61 -5.10 -2.90
C ASP A 98 7.82 -6.48 -2.26
N ASN A 99 8.10 -7.51 -3.05
CA ASN A 99 8.38 -8.86 -2.55
C ASN A 99 9.61 -8.89 -1.66
N HIS A 100 10.69 -8.18 -2.01
CA HIS A 100 11.89 -8.13 -1.17
C HIS A 100 11.63 -7.51 0.20
N ARG A 101 10.85 -6.43 0.27
CA ARG A 101 10.46 -5.79 1.53
C ARG A 101 9.56 -6.68 2.40
N ARG A 102 8.70 -7.48 1.77
CA ARG A 102 7.76 -8.36 2.46
C ARG A 102 8.42 -9.66 2.90
N ALA A 103 9.27 -10.26 2.06
CA ALA A 103 9.90 -11.56 2.27
C ALA A 103 10.78 -11.64 3.51
N THR A 104 11.34 -10.54 3.99
CA THR A 104 12.09 -10.51 5.27
C THR A 104 11.22 -10.86 6.49
N ARG A 105 9.90 -10.82 6.35
CA ARG A 105 8.93 -11.11 7.41
C ARG A 105 8.32 -12.51 7.31
N PHE A 106 8.74 -13.32 6.35
CA PHE A 106 8.12 -14.60 6.10
C PHE A 106 9.17 -15.70 5.89
N ILE A 107 8.83 -16.91 6.33
CA ILE A 107 9.65 -18.11 6.16
C ILE A 107 8.85 -19.13 5.36
N TYR A 108 9.47 -19.70 4.33
CA TYR A 108 8.86 -20.78 3.57
C TYR A 108 9.36 -22.14 4.07
N TYR A 109 8.45 -22.99 4.56
CA TYR A 109 8.78 -24.34 5.02
C TYR A 109 7.69 -25.34 4.59
N LYS A 110 8.12 -26.44 3.95
CA LYS A 110 7.26 -27.58 3.56
C LYS A 110 5.93 -27.22 2.88
N GLY A 111 5.92 -26.27 1.94
CA GLY A 111 4.67 -25.90 1.26
C GLY A 111 3.98 -24.67 1.84
N THR A 112 4.33 -24.27 3.07
CA THR A 112 3.59 -23.26 3.83
C THR A 112 4.45 -22.02 4.11
N VAL A 113 3.83 -20.84 3.99
CA VAL A 113 4.44 -19.57 4.36
C VAL A 113 4.07 -19.24 5.81
N TYR A 114 5.06 -19.12 6.66
CA TYR A 114 4.98 -18.68 8.06
C TYR A 114 5.40 -17.22 8.17
N ARG A 115 4.90 -16.52 9.19
CA ARG A 115 5.28 -15.15 9.53
C ARG A 115 6.10 -15.14 10.81
#